data_AF-A0A1N7GJ40-F1
#
_entry.id   AF-A0A1N7GJ40-F1
#
_cell.length_a   1.000
_cell.length_b   1.000
_cell.length_c   1.000
_cell.angle_alpha   90.00
_cell.angle_beta   90.00
_cell.angle_gamma   90.00
#
_symmetry.space_group_name_H-M   'P 1'
#
loop_
_entity.id
_entity.type
_entity.pdbx_description
1 polymer ?
#
loop_
_entity_poly.entity_id
_entity_poly.type
_entity_poly.pdbx_seq_one_letter_code
_entity_poly.pdbx_strand_id
1 'polypeptide(L)'
;MFGALHQQWDDRETAARYLGLVPWGIVAVAPWYQLARLAALADTNEAFIARVSDDPAVQDALTLLSRRNLPGLLAELLPDDLKPSTLLAALGAAYVGLRPPEVLKLDMLHALEELARFDELTAPLADLLLELRPHALDSVYGPDVLSAIDAELGLPPGTALQVTAELQKRIPPSPRRLQPAVNRAAGAFPTVEVPFDLFDGWSNGPLPVFPAMFAAFVHAGLMPPPAGKTAQDYVAGVRRLWSGADK
;
A
#
# COMPACT_ATOMS: atom_id res chain seq x y z
N MET A 1 -14.05 25.59 -17.14
CA MET A 1 -15.06 24.59 -16.70
C MET A 1 -15.22 24.71 -15.17
N PHE A 2 -15.72 25.85 -14.68
CA PHE A 2 -15.91 26.12 -13.23
C PHE A 2 -17.37 26.50 -12.90
N GLY A 3 -18.28 26.38 -13.87
CA GLY A 3 -19.68 26.82 -13.76
C GLY A 3 -20.58 25.99 -12.84
N ALA A 4 -20.08 24.87 -12.29
CA ALA A 4 -20.86 23.97 -11.42
C ALA A 4 -20.64 24.20 -9.91
N LEU A 5 -19.75 25.12 -9.52
CA LEU A 5 -19.49 25.40 -8.09
C LEU A 5 -20.51 26.33 -7.43
N HIS A 6 -21.44 26.91 -8.20
CA HIS A 6 -22.52 27.78 -7.70
C HIS A 6 -23.77 27.03 -7.20
N GLN A 7 -23.66 25.77 -6.76
CA GLN A 7 -24.67 25.27 -5.82
C GLN A 7 -24.40 25.93 -4.47
N GLN A 8 -25.21 26.94 -4.16
CA GLN A 8 -25.20 27.72 -2.94
C GLN A 8 -25.02 26.87 -1.68
N TRP A 9 -24.08 27.27 -0.84
CA TRP A 9 -23.95 26.81 0.54
C TRP A 9 -24.94 27.61 1.40
N ASP A 10 -26.26 27.41 1.20
CA ASP A 10 -27.27 28.18 1.94
C ASP A 10 -27.36 27.79 3.43
N ASP A 11 -26.74 26.66 3.79
CA ASP A 11 -26.66 26.18 5.17
C ASP A 11 -25.21 26.08 5.66
N ARG A 12 -24.88 26.90 6.66
CA ARG A 12 -23.57 26.94 7.31
C ARG A 12 -23.24 25.62 8.03
N GLU A 13 -24.24 24.92 8.53
CA GLU A 13 -24.05 23.63 9.20
C GLU A 13 -23.63 22.57 8.20
N THR A 14 -24.36 22.43 7.08
CA THR A 14 -23.99 21.53 5.97
C THR A 14 -22.60 21.86 5.41
N ALA A 15 -22.24 23.15 5.30
CA ALA A 15 -20.90 23.56 4.87
C ALA A 15 -19.80 23.12 5.84
N ALA A 16 -20.00 23.33 7.14
CA ALA A 16 -19.05 22.91 8.17
C ALA A 16 -18.90 21.39 8.20
N ARG A 17 -20.00 20.64 8.12
CA ARG A 17 -20.00 19.18 8.05
C ARG A 17 -19.25 18.69 6.82
N TYR A 18 -19.52 19.27 5.66
CA TYR A 18 -18.83 18.91 4.42
C TYR A 18 -17.33 19.17 4.53
N LEU A 19 -16.91 20.35 4.97
CA LEU A 19 -15.49 20.70 5.13
C LEU A 19 -14.78 19.78 6.13
N GLY A 20 -15.47 19.39 7.20
CA GLY A 20 -14.96 18.40 8.17
C GLY A 20 -14.76 17.00 7.58
N LEU A 21 -15.54 16.63 6.55
CA LEU A 21 -15.44 15.34 5.87
C LEU A 21 -14.41 15.30 4.74
N VAL A 22 -13.97 16.45 4.20
CA VAL A 22 -13.03 16.48 3.06
C VAL A 22 -11.75 15.68 3.35
N PRO A 23 -11.07 15.80 4.50
CA PRO A 23 -9.88 15.01 4.78
C PRO A 23 -10.15 13.50 4.75
N TRP A 24 -11.27 13.07 5.33
CA TRP A 24 -11.71 11.66 5.27
C TRP A 24 -12.06 11.24 3.82
N GLY A 25 -12.68 12.13 3.06
CA GLY A 25 -13.00 11.94 1.65
C GLY A 25 -11.76 11.68 0.79
N ILE A 26 -10.70 12.47 0.98
CA ILE A 26 -9.42 12.34 0.26
C ILE A 26 -8.72 11.05 0.63
N VAL A 27 -8.64 10.78 1.92
CA VAL A 27 -7.71 9.79 2.45
C VAL A 27 -8.33 8.40 2.54
N ALA A 28 -9.62 8.29 2.87
CA ALA A 28 -10.29 7.01 3.01
C ALA A 28 -11.30 6.76 1.89
N VAL A 29 -12.14 7.72 1.50
CA VAL A 29 -13.24 7.43 0.57
C VAL A 29 -12.76 7.29 -0.88
N ALA A 30 -11.96 8.25 -1.37
CA ALA A 30 -11.56 8.30 -2.77
C ALA A 30 -10.76 7.06 -3.24
N PRO A 31 -9.79 6.52 -2.48
CA PRO A 31 -9.08 5.30 -2.88
C PRO A 31 -10.00 4.08 -3.02
N TRP A 32 -10.94 3.92 -2.08
CA TRP A 32 -11.90 2.82 -2.08
C TRP A 32 -12.93 2.96 -3.20
N TYR A 33 -13.40 4.18 -3.46
CA TYR A 33 -14.29 4.48 -4.57
C TYR A 33 -13.62 4.14 -5.91
N GLN A 34 -12.37 4.56 -6.09
CA GLN A 34 -11.62 4.27 -7.30
C GLN A 34 -11.38 2.77 -7.49
N LEU A 35 -11.02 2.05 -6.42
CA LEU A 35 -10.89 0.60 -6.47
C LEU A 35 -12.22 -0.07 -6.85
N ALA A 36 -13.33 0.35 -6.24
CA ALA A 36 -14.65 -0.20 -6.53
C ALA A 36 -15.05 0.01 -7.99
N ARG A 37 -14.74 1.17 -8.57
CA ARG A 37 -14.96 1.43 -10.01
C ARG A 37 -14.08 0.56 -10.90
N LEU A 38 -12.78 0.48 -10.61
CA LEU A 38 -11.84 -0.32 -11.41
C LEU A 38 -12.13 -1.82 -11.34
N ALA A 39 -12.71 -2.28 -10.24
CA ALA A 39 -13.17 -3.64 -10.04
C ALA A 39 -14.61 -3.90 -10.53
N ALA A 40 -15.27 -2.91 -11.14
CA ALA A 40 -16.68 -2.97 -11.56
C ALA A 40 -17.64 -3.40 -10.43
N LEU A 41 -17.32 -3.03 -9.19
CA LEU A 41 -18.12 -3.30 -7.99
C LEU A 41 -19.19 -2.22 -7.75
N ALA A 42 -18.92 -0.99 -8.23
CA ALA A 42 -19.84 0.13 -8.16
C ALA A 42 -19.51 1.16 -9.25
N ASP A 43 -20.45 1.37 -10.17
CA ASP A 43 -20.30 2.34 -11.26
C ASP A 43 -20.93 3.72 -10.94
N THR A 44 -21.69 3.80 -9.85
CA THR A 44 -22.32 5.04 -9.36
C THR A 44 -22.00 5.29 -7.90
N ASN A 45 -22.16 6.55 -7.48
CA ASN A 45 -22.00 6.94 -6.08
C ASN A 45 -23.00 6.19 -5.18
N GLU A 46 -24.25 6.03 -5.62
CA GLU A 46 -25.29 5.34 -4.86
C GLU A 46 -24.96 3.86 -4.68
N ALA A 47 -24.47 3.19 -5.73
CA ALA A 47 -24.05 1.80 -5.65
C ALA A 47 -22.85 1.62 -4.72
N PHE A 48 -21.91 2.57 -4.72
CA PHE A 48 -20.78 2.56 -3.80
C PHE A 48 -21.24 2.75 -2.35
N ILE A 49 -22.06 3.76 -2.08
CA ILE A 49 -22.58 4.07 -0.73
C ILE A 49 -23.31 2.86 -0.14
N ALA A 50 -24.20 2.24 -0.91
CA ALA A 50 -24.96 1.08 -0.47
C ALA A 50 -24.09 -0.15 -0.17
N ARG A 51 -22.86 -0.20 -0.68
CA ARG A 51 -21.95 -1.34 -0.53
C ARG A 51 -20.95 -1.17 0.60
N VAL A 52 -20.60 0.07 0.95
CA VAL A 52 -19.52 0.36 1.91
C VAL A 52 -19.93 0.12 3.36
N SER A 53 -21.17 0.46 3.73
CA SER A 53 -21.61 0.33 5.12
C SER A 53 -23.13 0.35 5.23
N ASP A 54 -23.67 -0.40 6.19
CA ASP A 54 -25.06 -0.30 6.64
C ASP A 54 -25.25 0.74 7.77
N ASP A 55 -24.18 1.39 8.24
CA ASP A 55 -24.26 2.42 9.27
C ASP A 55 -24.89 3.71 8.69
N PRO A 56 -26.05 4.16 9.23
CA PRO A 56 -26.72 5.36 8.73
C PRO A 56 -25.85 6.62 8.76
N ALA A 57 -24.96 6.76 9.75
CA ALA A 57 -24.07 7.92 9.86
C ALA A 57 -22.98 7.92 8.78
N VAL A 58 -22.46 6.74 8.43
CA VAL A 58 -21.49 6.59 7.33
C VAL A 58 -22.18 6.82 5.99
N GLN A 59 -23.37 6.26 5.79
CA GLN A 59 -24.16 6.49 4.58
C GLN A 59 -24.50 7.98 4.39
N ASP A 60 -24.90 8.69 5.44
CA ASP A 60 -25.17 10.13 5.38
C ASP A 60 -23.89 10.93 5.06
N ALA A 61 -22.76 10.60 5.69
CA ALA A 61 -21.47 11.24 5.39
C ALA A 61 -21.02 11.03 3.94
N LEU A 62 -21.13 9.81 3.41
CA LEU A 62 -20.80 9.52 2.02
C LEU A 62 -21.78 10.18 1.04
N THR A 63 -23.07 10.24 1.40
CA THR A 63 -24.09 10.96 0.62
C THR A 63 -23.78 12.45 0.56
N LEU A 64 -23.31 13.03 1.66
CA LEU A 64 -22.91 14.44 1.69
C LEU A 64 -21.69 14.71 0.78
N LEU A 65 -20.71 13.79 0.73
CA LEU A 65 -19.56 13.87 -0.19
C LEU A 65 -19.96 13.65 -1.66
N SER A 66 -20.89 12.73 -1.94
CA SER A 66 -21.27 12.35 -3.30
C SER A 66 -22.09 13.42 -4.03
N ARG A 67 -22.84 14.26 -3.31
CA ARG A 67 -23.60 15.40 -3.88
C ARG A 67 -22.75 16.36 -4.72
N ARG A 68 -21.43 16.38 -4.49
CA ARG A 68 -20.47 17.21 -5.24
C ARG A 68 -19.52 16.41 -6.12
N ASN A 69 -19.81 15.11 -6.33
CA ASN A 69 -18.93 14.15 -6.99
C ASN A 69 -17.49 14.15 -6.44
N LEU A 70 -17.34 14.48 -5.15
CA LEU A 70 -16.04 14.68 -4.55
C LEU A 70 -15.19 13.38 -4.54
N PRO A 71 -15.74 12.19 -4.25
CA PRO A 71 -14.97 10.95 -4.33
C PRO A 71 -14.34 10.71 -5.71
N GLY A 72 -15.08 11.00 -6.79
CA GLY A 72 -14.56 10.90 -8.17
C GLY A 72 -13.50 11.95 -8.47
N LEU A 73 -13.74 13.21 -8.13
CA LEU A 73 -12.79 14.30 -8.35
C LEU A 73 -11.51 14.14 -7.53
N LEU A 74 -11.62 13.65 -6.29
CA LEU A 74 -10.46 13.39 -5.44
C LEU A 74 -9.67 12.17 -5.89
N ALA A 75 -10.33 11.15 -6.42
CA ALA A 75 -9.64 10.00 -7.01
C ALA A 75 -8.75 10.41 -8.20
N GLU A 76 -9.15 11.44 -8.95
CA GLU A 76 -8.37 12.00 -10.05
C GLU A 76 -7.22 12.92 -9.60
N LEU A 77 -7.25 13.44 -8.37
CA LEU A 77 -6.26 14.39 -7.84
C LEU A 77 -5.12 13.74 -7.04
N LEU A 78 -5.21 12.45 -6.73
CA LEU A 78 -4.15 11.75 -6.00
C LEU A 78 -2.92 11.55 -6.90
N PRO A 79 -1.69 11.72 -6.37
CA PRO A 79 -0.46 11.63 -7.16
C PRO A 79 -0.32 10.29 -7.89
N ASP A 80 0.24 10.34 -9.10
CA ASP A 80 0.32 9.20 -10.02
C ASP A 80 1.34 8.13 -9.58
N ASP A 81 2.36 8.52 -8.83
CA ASP A 81 3.56 7.71 -8.57
C ASP A 81 3.26 6.44 -7.73
N LEU A 82 2.35 6.55 -6.75
CA LEU A 82 1.81 5.42 -5.99
C LEU A 82 0.34 5.69 -5.66
N LYS A 83 -0.57 5.18 -6.48
CA LYS A 83 -2.02 5.37 -6.26
C LYS A 83 -2.47 4.58 -5.03
N PRO A 84 -3.08 5.22 -4.02
CA PRO A 84 -3.60 4.51 -2.85
C PRO A 84 -4.55 3.36 -3.22
N SER A 85 -5.39 3.54 -4.24
CA SER A 85 -6.29 2.48 -4.74
C SER A 85 -5.55 1.23 -5.22
N THR A 86 -4.36 1.41 -5.78
CA THR A 86 -3.51 0.33 -6.28
C THR A 86 -2.88 -0.44 -5.12
N LEU A 87 -2.35 0.27 -4.12
CA LEU A 87 -1.84 -0.39 -2.91
C LEU A 87 -2.98 -1.12 -2.17
N LEU A 88 -4.17 -0.53 -2.11
CA LEU A 88 -5.34 -1.19 -1.53
C LEU A 88 -5.72 -2.47 -2.27
N ALA A 89 -5.66 -2.47 -3.60
CA ALA A 89 -5.86 -3.67 -4.40
C ALA A 89 -4.81 -4.74 -4.10
N ALA A 90 -3.54 -4.35 -3.95
CA ALA A 90 -2.45 -5.26 -3.58
C ALA A 90 -2.64 -5.84 -2.17
N LEU A 91 -3.01 -5.02 -1.18
CA LEU A 91 -3.33 -5.47 0.16
C LEU A 91 -4.53 -6.43 0.16
N GLY A 92 -5.60 -6.10 -0.55
CA GLY A 92 -6.76 -6.97 -0.69
C GLY A 92 -6.43 -8.30 -1.37
N ALA A 93 -5.57 -8.29 -2.40
CA ALA A 93 -5.12 -9.51 -3.05
C ALA A 93 -4.26 -10.38 -2.11
N ALA A 94 -3.27 -9.78 -1.46
CA ALA A 94 -2.33 -10.51 -0.61
C ALA A 94 -2.95 -11.04 0.69
N TYR A 95 -3.82 -10.26 1.34
CA TYR A 95 -4.33 -10.59 2.69
C TYR A 95 -5.76 -11.12 2.73
N VAL A 96 -6.55 -10.85 1.69
CA VAL A 96 -7.95 -11.28 1.62
C VAL A 96 -8.18 -12.29 0.49
N GLY A 97 -7.19 -12.50 -0.39
CA GLY A 97 -7.31 -13.38 -1.56
C GLY A 97 -8.23 -12.80 -2.64
N LEU A 98 -8.41 -11.48 -2.67
CA LEU A 98 -9.20 -10.84 -3.72
C LEU A 98 -8.46 -10.94 -5.05
N ARG A 99 -9.16 -11.33 -6.12
CA ARG A 99 -8.57 -11.30 -7.45
C ARG A 99 -8.32 -9.84 -7.85
N PRO A 100 -7.07 -9.45 -8.15
CA PRO A 100 -6.78 -8.08 -8.56
C PRO A 100 -7.44 -7.77 -9.92
N PRO A 101 -8.03 -6.59 -10.11
CA PRO A 101 -8.52 -6.16 -11.41
C PRO A 101 -7.38 -6.18 -12.44
N GLU A 102 -7.61 -6.76 -13.62
CA GLU A 102 -6.56 -6.87 -14.67
C GLU A 102 -5.95 -5.51 -15.02
N VAL A 103 -6.78 -4.46 -15.03
CA VAL A 103 -6.36 -3.07 -15.30
C VAL A 103 -5.37 -2.52 -14.28
N LEU A 104 -5.32 -3.09 -13.07
CA LEU A 104 -4.44 -2.65 -11.99
C LEU A 104 -3.15 -3.48 -11.88
N LYS A 105 -3.02 -4.61 -12.59
CA LYS A 105 -1.88 -5.51 -12.37
C LYS A 105 -0.51 -4.86 -12.58
N LEU A 106 -0.38 -4.04 -13.62
CA LEU A 106 0.89 -3.36 -13.90
C LEU A 106 1.21 -2.30 -12.82
N ASP A 107 0.20 -1.54 -12.40
CA ASP A 107 0.36 -0.53 -11.36
C ASP A 107 0.66 -1.19 -10.01
N MET A 108 0.00 -2.31 -9.71
CA MET A 108 0.24 -3.10 -8.50
C MET A 108 1.67 -3.64 -8.49
N LEU A 109 2.14 -4.14 -9.62
CA LEU A 109 3.51 -4.60 -9.77
C LEU A 109 4.52 -3.48 -9.53
N HIS A 110 4.28 -2.29 -10.09
CA HIS A 110 5.14 -1.13 -9.81
C HIS A 110 5.11 -0.74 -8.33
N ALA A 111 3.93 -0.68 -7.72
CA ALA A 111 3.76 -0.37 -6.30
C ALA A 111 4.50 -1.37 -5.39
N LEU A 112 4.40 -2.67 -5.69
CA LEU A 112 5.10 -3.72 -4.95
C LEU A 112 6.62 -3.66 -5.15
N GLU A 113 7.10 -3.36 -6.36
CA GLU A 113 8.52 -3.12 -6.63
C GLU A 113 9.06 -1.91 -5.85
N GLU A 114 8.28 -0.83 -5.72
CA GLU A 114 8.63 0.32 -4.86
C GLU A 114 8.74 -0.09 -3.39
N LEU A 115 7.75 -0.79 -2.83
CA LEU A 115 7.83 -1.31 -1.46
C LEU A 115 9.08 -2.18 -1.25
N ALA A 116 9.45 -2.98 -2.25
CA ALA A 116 10.62 -3.83 -2.21
C ALA A 116 11.93 -3.02 -2.16
N ARG A 117 12.01 -1.90 -2.90
CA ARG A 117 13.17 -0.99 -2.90
C ARG A 117 13.38 -0.30 -1.57
N PHE A 118 12.30 -0.10 -0.81
CA PHE A 118 12.35 0.51 0.52
C PHE A 118 12.45 -0.52 1.66
N ASP A 119 12.63 -1.82 1.36
CA ASP A 119 12.68 -2.92 2.33
C ASP A 119 11.38 -3.06 3.17
N GLU A 120 10.24 -2.77 2.54
CA GLU A 120 8.94 -2.60 3.21
C GLU A 120 7.86 -3.54 2.64
N LEU A 121 8.28 -4.60 1.94
CA LEU A 121 7.39 -5.69 1.59
C LEU A 121 7.04 -6.49 2.84
N THR A 122 5.80 -6.96 2.93
CA THR A 122 5.45 -8.04 3.86
C THR A 122 5.51 -9.37 3.14
N ALA A 123 5.60 -10.50 3.86
CA ALA A 123 5.66 -11.81 3.20
C ALA A 123 4.49 -12.07 2.21
N PRO A 124 3.21 -11.80 2.56
CA PRO A 124 2.11 -11.93 1.60
C PRO A 124 2.22 -11.02 0.38
N LEU A 125 2.81 -9.82 0.52
CA LEU A 125 3.02 -8.91 -0.61
C LEU A 125 4.19 -9.36 -1.50
N ALA A 126 5.22 -9.99 -0.93
CA ALA A 126 6.31 -10.59 -1.69
C ALA A 126 5.81 -11.80 -2.50
N ASP A 127 4.93 -12.62 -1.93
CA ASP A 127 4.29 -13.73 -2.64
C ASP A 127 3.44 -13.23 -3.81
N LEU A 128 2.62 -12.19 -3.59
CA LEU A 128 1.84 -11.56 -4.64
C LEU A 128 2.72 -10.97 -5.76
N LEU A 129 3.84 -10.32 -5.40
CA LEU A 129 4.79 -9.77 -6.37
C LEU A 129 5.34 -10.87 -7.30
N LEU A 130 5.71 -12.01 -6.72
CA LEU A 130 6.21 -13.18 -7.46
C LEU A 130 5.12 -13.86 -8.30
N GLU A 131 3.87 -13.89 -7.82
CA GLU A 131 2.74 -14.38 -8.60
C GLU A 131 2.47 -13.50 -9.84
N LEU A 132 2.47 -12.18 -9.66
CA LEU A 132 2.21 -11.23 -10.74
C LEU A 132 3.33 -11.20 -11.78
N ARG A 133 4.59 -11.34 -11.35
CA ARG A 133 5.75 -11.45 -12.23
C ARG A 133 6.84 -12.30 -11.55
N PRO A 134 7.05 -13.55 -11.99
CA PRO A 134 8.03 -14.47 -11.39
C PRO A 134 9.47 -13.95 -11.35
N HIS A 135 9.80 -12.98 -12.21
CA HIS A 135 11.11 -12.31 -12.29
C HIS A 135 11.10 -10.86 -11.76
N ALA A 136 10.06 -10.44 -11.04
CA ALA A 136 9.96 -9.07 -10.54
C ALA A 136 11.10 -8.71 -9.58
N LEU A 137 11.60 -9.70 -8.85
CA LEU A 137 12.70 -9.51 -7.93
C LEU A 137 14.02 -9.16 -8.63
N ASP A 138 14.14 -9.41 -9.93
CA ASP A 138 15.34 -9.06 -10.69
C ASP A 138 15.47 -7.54 -10.86
N SER A 139 14.34 -6.80 -10.89
CA SER A 139 14.34 -5.34 -10.97
C SER A 139 14.71 -4.66 -9.64
N VAL A 140 14.61 -5.40 -8.53
CA VAL A 140 14.83 -4.89 -7.17
C VAL A 140 16.20 -5.35 -6.62
N TYR A 141 16.46 -6.65 -6.67
CA TYR A 141 17.65 -7.26 -6.08
C TYR A 141 18.72 -7.63 -7.13
N GLY A 142 18.42 -7.44 -8.42
CA GLY A 142 19.23 -7.95 -9.53
C GLY A 142 18.94 -9.42 -9.85
N PRO A 143 19.48 -9.94 -10.97
CA PRO A 143 19.32 -11.34 -11.34
C PRO A 143 19.86 -12.28 -10.26
N ASP A 144 19.40 -13.54 -10.22
CA ASP A 144 19.91 -14.56 -9.31
C ASP A 144 21.31 -15.05 -9.75
N VAL A 145 22.30 -14.20 -9.51
CA VAL A 145 23.70 -14.43 -9.91
C VAL A 145 24.29 -15.65 -9.21
N LEU A 146 23.86 -15.98 -7.99
CA LEU A 146 24.43 -17.09 -7.23
C LEU A 146 23.98 -18.45 -7.80
N SER A 147 22.69 -18.59 -8.13
CA SER A 147 22.21 -19.79 -8.84
C SER A 147 22.83 -19.90 -10.24
N ALA A 148 23.04 -18.79 -10.93
CA ALA A 148 23.73 -18.79 -12.23
C ALA A 148 25.19 -19.28 -12.10
N ILE A 149 25.92 -18.83 -11.08
CA ILE A 149 27.30 -19.30 -10.80
C ILE A 149 27.32 -20.82 -10.54
N ASP A 150 26.38 -21.34 -9.74
CA ASP A 150 26.30 -22.78 -9.50
C ASP A 150 26.10 -23.56 -10.81
N ALA A 151 25.21 -23.10 -11.68
CA ALA A 151 24.95 -23.72 -12.98
C ALA A 151 26.16 -23.63 -13.93
N GLU A 152 26.77 -22.45 -14.06
CA GLU A 152 27.92 -22.20 -14.96
C GLU A 152 29.16 -22.99 -14.56
N LEU A 153 29.40 -23.14 -13.26
CA LEU A 153 30.55 -23.87 -12.72
C LEU A 153 30.28 -25.37 -12.47
N GLY A 154 29.04 -25.83 -12.72
CA GLY A 154 28.65 -27.22 -12.46
C GLY A 154 28.69 -27.60 -10.97
N LEU A 155 28.44 -26.63 -10.08
CA LEU A 155 28.41 -26.85 -8.63
C LEU A 155 27.02 -27.37 -8.20
N PRO A 156 26.93 -28.09 -7.06
CA PRO A 156 25.65 -28.39 -6.46
C PRO A 156 24.83 -27.12 -6.18
N PRO A 157 23.50 -27.12 -6.38
CA PRO A 157 22.66 -25.95 -6.10
C PRO A 157 22.83 -25.44 -4.66
N GLY A 158 23.02 -24.13 -4.49
CA GLY A 158 23.21 -23.45 -3.22
C GLY A 158 24.67 -23.37 -2.76
N THR A 159 25.63 -23.87 -3.54
CA THR A 159 27.05 -23.82 -3.19
C THR A 159 27.56 -22.38 -3.18
N ALA A 160 27.27 -21.61 -4.22
CA ALA A 160 27.66 -20.20 -4.34
C ALA A 160 27.07 -19.36 -3.20
N LEU A 161 25.83 -19.64 -2.78
CA LEU A 161 25.21 -19.02 -1.62
C LEU A 161 25.98 -19.33 -0.33
N GLN A 162 26.28 -20.60 -0.06
CA GLN A 162 27.01 -21.01 1.14
C GLN A 162 28.40 -20.37 1.22
N VAL A 163 29.14 -20.36 0.10
CA VAL A 163 30.47 -19.73 0.00
C VAL A 163 30.37 -18.23 0.25
N THR A 164 29.39 -17.55 -0.36
CA THR A 164 29.19 -16.10 -0.21
C THR A 164 28.81 -15.74 1.23
N ALA A 165 27.90 -16.51 1.84
CA ALA A 165 27.51 -16.33 3.24
C ALA A 165 28.69 -16.54 4.21
N GLU A 166 29.57 -17.51 3.95
CA GLU A 166 30.75 -17.75 4.77
C GLU A 166 31.83 -16.67 4.57
N LEU A 167 31.98 -16.14 3.35
CA LEU A 167 32.85 -14.99 3.07
C LEU A 167 32.38 -13.73 3.82
N GLN A 168 31.06 -13.46 3.87
CA GLN A 168 30.50 -12.32 4.60
C GLN A 168 30.81 -12.35 6.10
N LYS A 169 30.94 -13.54 6.71
CA LYS A 169 31.32 -13.68 8.13
C LYS A 169 32.81 -13.38 8.38
N ARG A 170 33.65 -13.54 7.36
CA ARG A 170 35.12 -13.52 7.48
C ARG A 170 35.76 -12.24 6.98
N ILE A 171 35.06 -11.47 6.15
CA ILE A 171 35.55 -10.22 5.57
C ILE A 171 34.84 -9.05 6.28
N PRO A 172 35.56 -8.00 6.71
CA PRO A 172 34.94 -6.80 7.29
C PRO A 172 33.86 -6.24 6.35
N PRO A 173 32.79 -5.63 6.90
CA PRO A 173 31.56 -5.36 6.16
C PRO A 173 31.83 -4.52 4.90
N SER A 174 31.79 -5.17 3.74
CA SER A 174 31.70 -4.50 2.45
C SER A 174 30.24 -4.04 2.29
N PRO A 175 29.97 -2.73 2.23
CA PRO A 175 28.64 -2.21 2.45
C PRO A 175 27.74 -2.45 1.23
N ARG A 176 26.62 -3.15 1.47
CA ARG A 176 25.37 -3.11 0.70
C ARG A 176 25.30 -3.78 -0.69
N ARG A 177 26.39 -4.04 -1.41
CA ARG A 177 26.27 -4.52 -2.82
C ARG A 177 25.94 -6.02 -2.99
N LEU A 178 26.34 -6.88 -2.04
CA LEU A 178 26.12 -8.34 -2.16
C LEU A 178 24.93 -8.84 -1.34
N GLN A 179 24.45 -8.06 -0.37
CA GLN A 179 23.33 -8.47 0.48
C GLN A 179 22.04 -8.74 -0.32
N PRO A 180 21.67 -7.93 -1.32
CA PRO A 180 20.53 -8.23 -2.21
C PRO A 180 20.62 -9.60 -2.87
N ALA A 181 21.78 -9.96 -3.43
CA ALA A 181 21.98 -11.23 -4.11
C ALA A 181 21.96 -12.43 -3.14
N VAL A 182 22.53 -12.28 -1.95
CA VAL A 182 22.48 -13.30 -0.89
C VAL A 182 21.06 -13.51 -0.38
N ASN A 183 20.34 -12.42 -0.09
CA ASN A 183 18.94 -12.46 0.32
C ASN A 183 18.07 -13.11 -0.76
N ARG A 184 18.29 -12.75 -2.03
CA ARG A 184 17.61 -13.33 -3.19
C ARG A 184 17.81 -14.85 -3.29
N ALA A 185 19.06 -15.31 -3.26
CA ALA A 185 19.40 -16.73 -3.41
C ALA A 185 18.98 -17.56 -2.18
N ALA A 186 18.95 -16.97 -1.00
CA ALA A 186 18.46 -17.61 0.22
C ALA A 186 16.92 -17.64 0.31
N GLY A 187 16.20 -16.96 -0.60
CA GLY A 187 14.76 -16.69 -0.44
C GLY A 187 14.45 -15.83 0.79
N ALA A 188 15.46 -15.15 1.34
CA ALA A 188 15.36 -14.29 2.52
C ALA A 188 15.10 -12.85 2.08
N PHE A 189 13.93 -12.62 1.47
CA PHE A 189 13.51 -11.27 1.10
C PHE A 189 13.40 -10.42 2.37
N PRO A 190 13.89 -9.16 2.36
CA PRO A 190 13.71 -8.23 3.47
C PRO A 190 12.22 -7.91 3.58
N THR A 191 11.53 -8.79 4.32
CA THR A 191 10.12 -8.66 4.61
C THR A 191 9.96 -8.15 6.02
N VAL A 192 9.05 -7.20 6.18
CA VAL A 192 8.63 -6.67 7.47
C VAL A 192 7.29 -7.31 7.86
N GLU A 193 6.97 -7.33 9.15
CA GLU A 193 5.64 -7.77 9.61
C GLU A 193 4.56 -6.79 9.15
N VAL A 194 4.82 -5.50 9.38
CA VAL A 194 3.99 -4.38 8.93
C VAL A 194 4.91 -3.22 8.60
N PRO A 195 4.68 -2.52 7.49
CA PRO A 195 5.51 -1.39 7.14
C PRO A 195 5.32 -0.21 8.11
N PHE A 196 6.42 0.32 8.64
CA PHE A 196 6.40 1.32 9.72
C PHE A 196 7.11 2.63 9.34
N ASP A 197 8.23 2.56 8.62
CA ASP A 197 9.14 3.70 8.37
C ASP A 197 9.03 4.28 6.94
N LEU A 198 8.19 3.67 6.10
CA LEU A 198 7.91 4.04 4.70
C LEU A 198 7.62 5.53 4.47
N PHE A 199 7.25 6.27 5.51
CA PHE A 199 6.68 7.61 5.38
C PHE A 199 7.58 8.74 5.87
N ASP A 200 8.70 8.42 6.53
CA ASP A 200 9.68 9.42 6.98
C ASP A 200 10.67 9.80 5.86
N GLY A 201 10.84 8.93 4.85
CA GLY A 201 11.77 9.13 3.72
C GLY A 201 11.16 9.66 2.42
N TRP A 202 9.83 9.69 2.31
CA TRP A 202 9.13 10.17 1.10
C TRP A 202 9.02 11.69 1.18
N SER A 203 10.04 12.35 0.63
CA SER A 203 10.17 13.81 0.57
C SER A 203 8.87 14.48 0.12
N ASN A 204 8.34 15.38 0.96
CA ASN A 204 7.10 16.19 0.87
C ASN A 204 5.90 15.79 1.75
N GLY A 205 6.19 15.11 2.87
CA GLY A 205 5.30 15.02 4.03
C GLY A 205 4.44 13.77 4.03
N PRO A 206 4.12 13.21 5.21
CA PRO A 206 3.36 11.98 5.29
C PRO A 206 1.96 12.25 4.78
N LEU A 207 1.61 11.78 3.58
CA LEU A 207 0.21 11.60 3.25
C LEU A 207 -0.30 10.48 4.17
N PRO A 208 -1.21 10.78 5.12
CA PRO A 208 -1.64 9.82 6.13
C PRO A 208 -2.42 8.62 5.58
N VAL A 209 -2.63 8.57 4.26
CA VAL A 209 -3.39 7.57 3.52
C VAL A 209 -2.83 6.17 3.64
N PHE A 210 -1.53 5.99 3.41
CA PHE A 210 -0.93 4.67 3.42
C PHE A 210 -0.86 4.09 4.85
N PRO A 211 -0.40 4.81 5.89
CA PRO A 211 -0.50 4.32 7.27
C PRO A 211 -1.92 3.91 7.66
N ALA A 212 -2.93 4.66 7.20
CA ALA A 212 -4.32 4.34 7.50
C ALA A 212 -4.83 3.10 6.78
N MET A 213 -4.34 2.81 5.57
CA MET A 213 -4.64 1.55 4.89
C MET A 213 -4.09 0.36 5.68
N PHE A 214 -2.82 0.40 6.07
CA PHE A 214 -2.23 -0.66 6.91
C PHE A 214 -2.95 -0.77 8.25
N ALA A 215 -3.23 0.35 8.92
CA ALA A 215 -3.99 0.38 10.16
C ALA A 215 -5.41 -0.19 10.02
N ALA A 216 -6.08 -0.02 8.88
CA ALA A 216 -7.39 -0.62 8.62
C ALA A 216 -7.30 -2.15 8.54
N PHE A 217 -6.28 -2.71 7.88
CA PHE A 217 -6.05 -4.15 7.80
C PHE A 217 -5.66 -4.74 9.16
N VAL A 218 -4.82 -4.04 9.92
CA VAL A 218 -4.47 -4.42 11.30
C VAL A 218 -5.70 -4.37 12.21
N HIS A 219 -6.50 -3.32 12.12
CA HIS A 219 -7.73 -3.18 12.90
C HIS A 219 -8.74 -4.29 12.59
N ALA A 220 -8.84 -4.69 11.32
CA ALA A 220 -9.71 -5.77 10.87
C ALA A 220 -9.18 -7.18 11.22
N GLY A 221 -7.98 -7.29 11.81
CA GLY A 221 -7.35 -8.58 12.11
C GLY A 221 -6.86 -9.34 10.88
N LEU A 222 -6.73 -8.67 9.74
CA LEU A 222 -6.26 -9.25 8.49
C LEU A 222 -4.73 -9.24 8.39
N MET A 223 -4.08 -8.39 9.17
CA MET A 223 -2.62 -8.21 9.23
C MET A 223 -2.19 -8.15 10.70
N PRO A 224 -1.07 -8.77 11.11
CA PRO A 224 -0.53 -8.58 12.46
C PRO A 224 -0.15 -7.10 12.65
N PRO A 225 -0.09 -6.56 13.88
CA PRO A 225 0.50 -5.25 14.12
C PRO A 225 2.03 -5.28 13.97
N PRO A 226 2.71 -4.12 13.85
CA PRO A 226 4.17 -4.08 13.90
C PRO A 226 4.73 -4.68 15.19
N ALA A 227 5.91 -5.31 15.10
CA ALA A 227 6.63 -5.87 16.24
C ALA A 227 6.68 -4.91 17.45
N GLY A 228 6.33 -5.42 18.62
CA GLY A 228 6.33 -4.65 19.87
C GLY A 228 5.14 -3.69 20.05
N LYS A 229 4.16 -3.69 19.13
CA LYS A 229 2.91 -2.91 19.28
C LYS A 229 1.70 -3.81 19.33
N THR A 230 0.69 -3.41 20.11
CA THR A 230 -0.65 -3.99 19.95
C THR A 230 -1.35 -3.38 18.73
N ALA A 231 -2.35 -4.07 18.19
CA ALA A 231 -3.20 -3.52 17.13
C ALA A 231 -3.83 -2.18 17.55
N GLN A 232 -4.25 -2.07 18.81
CA GLN A 232 -4.82 -0.84 19.35
C GLN A 232 -3.80 0.30 19.38
N ASP A 233 -2.57 0.05 19.82
CA ASP A 233 -1.51 1.06 19.88
C ASP A 233 -1.11 1.56 18.49
N TYR A 234 -1.03 0.65 17.52
CA TYR A 234 -0.73 1.01 16.14
C TYR A 234 -1.82 1.89 15.53
N VAL A 235 -3.08 1.46 15.64
CA VAL A 235 -4.23 2.24 15.15
C VAL A 235 -4.33 3.59 15.85
N ALA A 236 -4.09 3.65 17.17
CA ALA A 236 -4.07 4.89 17.91
C ALA A 236 -2.93 5.83 17.48
N GLY A 237 -1.74 5.28 17.19
CA GLY A 237 -0.62 6.02 16.62
C GLY A 237 -0.97 6.66 15.28
N VAL A 238 -1.54 5.88 14.36
CA VAL A 238 -1.98 6.41 13.06
C VAL A 238 -3.08 7.46 13.22
N ARG A 239 -4.04 7.27 14.14
CA ARG A 239 -5.05 8.30 14.46
C ARG A 239 -4.44 9.59 14.99
N ARG A 240 -3.37 9.54 15.79
CA ARG A 240 -2.68 10.72 16.30
C ARG A 240 -1.94 11.50 15.20
N LEU A 241 -1.32 10.78 14.26
CA LEU A 241 -0.74 11.38 13.06
C LEU A 241 -1.78 12.19 12.28
N TRP A 242 -3.01 11.67 12.20
CA TRP A 242 -4.14 12.35 11.54
C TRP A 242 -4.65 13.56 12.30
N SER A 243 -4.73 13.49 13.63
CA SER A 243 -5.23 14.59 14.46
C SER A 243 -4.19 15.68 14.69
N GLY A 244 -2.95 15.50 14.22
CA GLY A 244 -1.84 16.41 14.48
C GLY A 244 -1.44 16.46 15.96
N ALA A 245 -1.79 15.43 16.74
CA ALA A 245 -1.53 15.40 18.19
C ALA A 245 -0.05 15.18 18.53
N ASP A 246 0.76 14.83 17.53
CA ASP A 246 2.21 14.63 17.64
C ASP A 246 3.01 15.79 16.98
N LYS A 247 2.36 16.94 16.71
CA LYS A 247 3.00 18.18 16.23
C LYS A 247 3.08 19.24 17.32
#